data_AF-A0A0G3BJJ0-F1
#
_entry.id   AF-A0A0G3BJJ0-F1
#
_cell.length_a   1.000
_cell.length_b   1.000
_cell.length_c   1.000
_cell.angle_alpha   90.00
_cell.angle_beta   90.00
_cell.angle_gamma   90.00
#
_symmetry.space_group_name_H-M   'P 1'
#
loop_
_entity.id
_entity.type
_entity.pdbx_description
1 polymer ?
#
loop_
_entity_poly.entity_id
_entity_poly.type
_entity_poly.pdbx_seq_one_letter_code
_entity_poly.pdbx_strand_id
1 'polypeptide(L)'
;MNHDDASADNQLQEIYRQLKRGLGHEHVTDDNVFGLIELAQRDGHQLLEQELREWQSPCGGDARPSTIAPTPGFNRENVKR
;
A
#
# COMPACT_ATOMS: atom_id res chain seq x y z
N MET A 1 -21.67 -3.17 30.01
CA MET A 1 -20.39 -2.49 29.74
C MET A 1 -19.70 -3.23 28.62
N ASN A 2 -19.67 -2.65 27.42
CA ASN A 2 -18.97 -3.22 26.27
C ASN A 2 -17.47 -3.00 26.48
N HIS A 3 -16.72 -4.06 26.72
CA HIS A 3 -15.27 -4.01 27.03
C HIS A 3 -14.40 -4.13 25.77
N ASP A 4 -15.02 -4.42 24.62
CA ASP A 4 -14.33 -4.80 23.39
C ASP A 4 -13.87 -3.58 22.58
N ASP A 5 -14.59 -2.46 22.66
CA ASP A 5 -14.33 -1.25 21.87
C ASP A 5 -13.04 -0.53 22.30
N ALA A 6 -12.82 -0.41 23.61
CA ALA A 6 -11.60 0.19 24.15
C ALA A 6 -10.34 -0.63 23.81
N SER A 7 -10.48 -1.95 23.65
CA SER A 7 -9.35 -2.82 23.30
C SER A 7 -8.96 -2.64 21.83
N ALA A 8 -9.95 -2.46 20.95
CA ALA A 8 -9.72 -2.20 19.53
C ALA A 8 -9.03 -0.87 19.28
N ASP A 9 -9.46 0.22 19.94
CA ASP A 9 -8.81 1.54 19.80
C ASP A 9 -7.36 1.52 20.32
N ASN A 10 -7.12 0.89 21.48
CA ASN A 10 -5.76 0.74 22.01
C ASN A 10 -4.86 -0.06 21.06
N GLN A 11 -5.38 -1.11 20.43
CA GLN A 11 -4.64 -1.90 19.44
C GLN A 11 -4.37 -1.08 18.17
N LEU A 12 -5.35 -0.32 17.68
CA LEU A 12 -5.20 0.58 16.54
C LEU A 12 -4.09 1.61 16.80
N GLN A 13 -4.08 2.22 17.99
CA GLN A 13 -3.05 3.17 18.38
C GLN A 13 -1.66 2.53 18.51
N GLU A 14 -1.58 1.30 19.02
CA GLU A 14 -0.30 0.58 19.10
C GLU A 14 0.25 0.27 17.70
N ILE A 15 -0.57 -0.24 16.79
CA ILE A 15 -0.17 -0.48 15.40
C ILE A 15 0.27 0.83 14.74
N TYR A 16 -0.47 1.93 14.95
CA TYR A 16 -0.09 3.24 14.46
C TYR A 16 1.27 3.73 14.99
N ARG A 17 1.57 3.50 16.28
CA ARG A 17 2.89 3.83 16.85
C ARG A 17 4.02 3.04 16.20
N GLN A 18 3.78 1.77 15.87
CA GLN A 18 4.77 0.92 15.19
C GLN A 18 4.99 1.39 13.74
N LEU A 19 3.90 1.73 13.04
CA LEU A 19 3.94 2.27 11.68
C LEU A 19 4.76 3.55 11.58
N LYS A 20 4.63 4.47 12.55
CA LYS A 20 5.48 5.68 12.62
C LYS A 20 6.98 5.41 12.74
N ARG A 21 7.37 4.19 13.13
CA ARG A 21 8.76 3.73 13.21
C ARG A 21 9.18 2.88 12.00
N GLY A 22 8.30 2.68 11.02
CA GLY A 22 8.51 1.81 9.87
C GLY A 22 8.37 0.31 10.19
N LEU A 23 7.60 -0.04 11.21
CA LEU A 23 7.36 -1.42 11.67
C LEU A 23 5.85 -1.72 11.71
N GLY A 24 5.46 -2.99 11.87
CA GLY A 24 4.07 -3.37 12.14
C GLY A 24 3.16 -3.39 10.91
N HIS A 25 3.75 -3.39 9.70
CA HIS A 25 3.00 -3.51 8.44
C HIS A 25 2.21 -4.83 8.39
N GLU A 26 2.72 -5.88 9.03
CA GLU A 26 2.06 -7.19 9.15
C GLU A 26 0.79 -7.17 10.01
N HIS A 27 0.60 -6.13 10.82
CA HIS A 27 -0.57 -5.95 11.67
C HIS A 27 -1.66 -5.10 10.99
N VAL A 28 -1.37 -4.54 9.81
CA VAL A 28 -2.37 -3.83 9.02
C VAL A 28 -3.28 -4.83 8.32
N THR A 29 -4.59 -4.62 8.46
CA THR A 29 -5.64 -5.48 7.92
C THR A 29 -6.69 -4.61 7.24
N ASP A 30 -7.51 -5.20 6.38
CA ASP A 30 -8.61 -4.49 5.70
C ASP A 30 -9.60 -3.83 6.67
N ASP A 31 -9.72 -4.39 7.88
CA ASP A 31 -10.60 -3.87 8.92
C ASP A 31 -10.03 -2.63 9.61
N ASN A 32 -8.73 -2.63 9.91
CA ASN A 32 -8.09 -1.57 10.68
C ASN A 32 -7.45 -0.45 9.82
N VAL A 33 -7.22 -0.69 8.52
CA VAL A 33 -6.54 0.26 7.63
C VAL A 33 -7.26 1.61 7.57
N PHE A 34 -8.60 1.62 7.62
CA PHE A 34 -9.38 2.85 7.62
C PHE A 34 -9.15 3.70 8.88
N GLY A 35 -9.14 3.07 10.06
CA GLY A 35 -8.86 3.77 11.31
C GLY A 35 -7.42 4.29 11.36
N LEU A 36 -6.46 3.55 10.80
CA LEU A 36 -5.07 4.00 10.70
C LEU A 36 -4.91 5.21 9.76
N ILE A 37 -5.64 5.26 8.65
CA ILE A 37 -5.68 6.43 7.74
C ILE A 37 -6.24 7.65 8.47
N GLU A 38 -7.33 7.49 9.22
CA GLU A 38 -7.90 8.59 10.00
C GLU A 38 -6.93 9.12 11.06
N LEU A 39 -6.21 8.23 11.76
CA LEU A 39 -5.17 8.63 12.71
C LEU A 39 -4.04 9.38 12.01
N ALA A 40 -3.54 8.87 10.88
CA ALA A 40 -2.50 9.52 10.10
C ALA A 40 -2.91 10.91 9.63
N GLN A 41 -4.16 11.07 9.18
CA GLN A 41 -4.71 12.36 8.75
C GLN A 41 -4.81 13.35 9.94
N ARG A 42 -5.31 12.90 11.10
CA ARG A 42 -5.42 13.73 12.30
C ARG A 42 -4.07 14.21 12.82
N ASP A 43 -3.05 13.36 12.75
CA ASP A 43 -1.69 13.64 13.22
C ASP A 43 -0.85 14.37 12.13
N GLY A 44 -1.39 14.55 10.92
CA GLY A 44 -0.73 15.25 9.80
C GLY A 44 0.38 14.43 9.11
N HIS A 45 0.40 13.11 9.30
CA HIS A 45 1.40 12.21 8.72
C HIS A 45 1.05 11.83 7.27
N GLN A 46 1.24 12.76 6.34
CA GLN A 46 0.83 12.62 4.93
C GLN A 46 1.46 11.42 4.20
N LEU A 47 2.73 11.10 4.47
CA LEU A 47 3.39 9.95 3.85
C LEU A 47 2.74 8.64 4.29
N LEU A 48 2.55 8.47 5.60
CA LEU A 48 1.94 7.27 6.16
C LEU A 48 0.47 7.12 5.72
N GLU A 49 -0.26 8.23 5.63
CA GLU A 49 -1.61 8.25 5.05
C GLU A 49 -1.61 7.70 3.61
N GLN A 50 -0.66 8.15 2.78
CA GLN A 50 -0.54 7.71 1.40
C GLN A 50 -0.20 6.22 1.30
N GLU A 51 0.78 5.76 2.08
CA GLU A 51 1.17 4.34 2.13
C GLU A 51 -0.02 3.44 2.53
N LEU A 52 -0.80 3.85 3.55
CA LEU A 52 -1.98 3.10 3.98
C LEU A 52 -3.08 3.08 2.91
N ARG A 53 -3.26 4.16 2.12
CA ARG A 53 -4.18 4.17 0.97
C ARG A 53 -3.71 3.25 -0.16
N GLU A 54 -2.39 3.16 -0.38
CA GLU A 54 -1.83 2.24 -1.36
C GLU A 54 -2.05 0.78 -0.95
N TRP A 55 -1.94 0.46 0.34
CA TRP A 55 -2.25 -0.90 0.84
C TRP A 55 -3.74 -1.22 0.85
N GLN A 56 -4.59 -0.21 1.08
CA GLN A 56 -6.04 -0.35 0.97
C GLN A 56 -6.47 -0.62 -0.49
N SER A 57 -5.65 -0.21 -1.47
CA SER A 57 -5.99 -0.44 -2.86
C SER A 57 -5.98 -1.95 -3.13
N PRO A 58 -7.08 -2.54 -3.65
CA PRO A 58 -7.08 -3.94 -4.01
C PRO A 58 -5.90 -4.19 -4.94
N CYS A 59 -4.99 -5.10 -4.56
CA CYS A 59 -3.85 -5.52 -5.38
C CYS A 59 -4.35 -5.90 -6.79
N GLY A 60 -4.34 -4.93 -7.71
CA GLY A 60 -5.12 -4.99 -8.95
C GLY A 60 -5.32 -3.63 -9.64
N GLY A 61 -4.77 -2.54 -9.11
CA GLY A 61 -4.58 -1.30 -9.87
C GLY A 61 -3.47 -1.48 -10.91
N ASP A 62 -3.80 -2.16 -12.01
CA ASP A 62 -3.12 -2.20 -13.30
C ASP A 62 -1.99 -1.15 -13.48
N ALA A 63 -0.81 -1.45 -12.96
CA ALA A 63 0.42 -1.19 -13.70
C ALA A 63 0.38 -2.13 -14.91
N ARG A 64 -0.47 -1.86 -15.91
CA ARG A 64 -0.29 -2.48 -17.22
C ARG A 64 1.11 -2.12 -17.64
N PRO A 65 1.97 -3.11 -17.91
CA PRO A 65 3.27 -2.83 -18.47
C PRO A 65 3.07 -2.06 -19.77
N SER A 66 3.86 -1.00 -19.93
CA SER A 66 4.11 -0.31 -21.18
C SER A 66 3.91 -1.27 -22.36
N THR A 67 2.90 -1.02 -23.18
CA THR A 67 2.91 -1.53 -24.56
C THR A 67 4.03 -0.77 -25.25
N ILE A 68 5.24 -1.31 -25.09
CA ILE A 68 6.41 -0.99 -25.89
C ILE A 68 5.95 -1.11 -27.34
N ALA A 69 6.15 -0.03 -28.10
CA ALA A 69 5.78 0.05 -29.51
C ALA A 69 6.24 -1.19 -30.28
N PRO A 70 5.49 -1.67 -31.29
CA PRO A 70 6.02 -2.63 -32.24
C PRO A 70 7.18 -1.96 -32.97
N THR A 71 8.43 -2.27 -32.57
CA THR A 71 9.60 -1.94 -33.36
C THR A 71 9.42 -2.56 -34.74
N PRO A 72 9.32 -1.77 -35.83
CA PRO A 72 9.28 -2.30 -37.18
C PRO A 72 10.56 -3.07 -37.45
N GLY A 73 10.42 -4.26 -38.04
CA GLY A 73 11.47 -5.20 -38.46
C GLY A 73 12.88 -4.63 -38.54
N PHE A 74 13.68 -4.91 -37.50
CA PHE A 74 15.13 -4.77 -37.56
C PHE A 74 15.65 -5.91 -38.44
N ASN A 75 15.74 -5.63 -39.75
CA ASN A 75 16.45 -6.44 -40.73
C ASN A 75 17.84 -6.80 -40.21
N ARG A 76 18.09 -8.08 -39.98
CA ARG A 76 19.44 -8.67 -40.04
C ARG A 76 19.38 -9.93 -40.87
N GLU A 77 19.55 -9.67 -42.15
CA GLU A 77 19.97 -10.58 -43.20
C GLU A 77 20.95 -11.62 -42.66
N ASN A 78 20.55 -12.88 -42.74
CA ASN A 78 21.39 -14.03 -42.46
C ASN A 78 22.44 -14.15 -43.57
N VAL A 79 23.54 -13.39 -43.47
CA VAL A 79 24.78 -13.74 -44.18
C VAL A 79 25.28 -15.05 -43.58
N LYS A 80 25.03 -16.15 -44.31
CA LYS A 80 25.60 -17.47 -44.02
C LYS A 80 26.12 -18.09 -45.31
N ARG A 81 27.44 -17.92 -45.46
CA ARG A 81 28.41 -18.63 -46.33
C ARG A 81 28.30 -18.47 -47.83
#